data_AF-W1WNI8-F1
#
_entry.id   AF-W1WNI8-F1
#
_cell.length_a   1.000
_cell.length_b   1.000
_cell.length_c   1.000
_cell.angle_alpha   90.00
_cell.angle_beta   90.00
_cell.angle_gamma   90.00
#
_symmetry.space_group_name_H-M   'P 1'
#
loop_
_entity.id
_entity.type
_entity.pdbx_description
1 polymer ?
#
loop_
_entity_poly.entity_id
_entity_poly.type
_entity_poly.pdbx_seq_one_letter_code
_entity_poly.pdbx_strand_id
1 'polypeptide(L)'
;KNYPDAKIDVLLYQDTIPILSENPEINALYGIKNKKAKAAEKIANFFYLIKVLRANKYDLIVNLTDQWMVAILVRLLNARVKISQDYHHRQSAFWRKSFTHLVPLQGGNVVESNLSVLTPLGLDSLVKQTTMSYPPASWKR
;
A
#
# COMPACT_ATOMS: atom_id res chain seq x y z
N LYS A 1 15.57 -2.97 6.19
CA LYS A 1 16.95 -2.39 6.28
C LYS A 1 17.00 -1.12 7.13
N ASN A 2 16.34 -0.02 6.75
CA ASN A 2 16.34 1.21 7.57
C ASN A 2 15.53 1.05 8.89
N TYR A 3 14.53 0.16 8.91
CA TYR A 3 13.82 -0.25 10.11
C TYR A 3 13.83 -1.79 10.18
N PRO A 4 14.76 -2.43 10.91
CA PRO A 4 14.90 -3.88 10.92
C PRO A 4 13.72 -4.60 11.59
N ASP A 5 13.08 -3.97 12.57
CA ASP A 5 11.96 -4.57 13.33
C ASP A 5 10.59 -4.21 12.75
N ALA A 6 10.54 -3.48 11.64
CA ALA A 6 9.28 -3.05 11.04
C ALA A 6 8.53 -4.24 10.42
N LYS A 7 7.24 -4.35 10.75
CA LYS A 7 6.32 -5.27 10.10
C LYS A 7 5.61 -4.57 8.96
N ILE A 8 5.72 -5.12 7.75
CA ILE A 8 5.15 -4.53 6.55
C ILE A 8 3.92 -5.34 6.13
N ASP A 9 2.75 -4.73 6.25
CA ASP A 9 1.52 -5.28 5.72
C ASP A 9 1.15 -4.62 4.40
N VAL A 10 0.61 -5.38 3.46
CA VAL A 10 0.23 -4.88 2.14
C VAL A 10 -1.25 -5.12 1.87
N LEU A 11 -1.97 -4.04 1.56
CA LEU A 11 -3.33 -4.08 1.04
C LEU A 11 -3.30 -3.97 -0.48
N LEU A 12 -3.89 -4.94 -1.17
CA LEU A 12 -3.94 -5.02 -2.62
C LEU A 12 -5.26 -5.64 -3.08
N TYR A 13 -5.48 -5.72 -4.40
CA TYR A 13 -6.62 -6.46 -4.90
C TYR A 13 -6.50 -7.94 -4.56
N GLN A 14 -7.60 -8.57 -4.16
CA GLN A 14 -7.64 -9.97 -3.77
C GLN A 14 -6.98 -10.89 -4.82
N ASP A 15 -7.29 -10.68 -6.10
CA ASP A 15 -6.78 -11.50 -7.22
C ASP A 15 -5.28 -11.29 -7.48
N THR A 16 -4.68 -10.25 -6.90
CA THR A 16 -3.24 -9.93 -7.02
C THR A 16 -2.41 -10.37 -5.82
N ILE A 17 -3.05 -10.87 -4.75
CA ILE A 17 -2.35 -11.43 -3.58
C ILE A 17 -1.26 -12.42 -3.97
N PRO A 18 -1.49 -13.37 -4.90
CA PRO A 18 -0.46 -14.34 -5.25
C PRO A 18 0.86 -13.67 -5.58
N ILE A 19 0.88 -12.55 -6.32
CA ILE A 19 2.09 -11.86 -6.81
C ILE A 19 3.12 -11.61 -5.71
N LEU A 20 2.66 -11.40 -4.47
CA LEU A 20 3.47 -11.05 -3.32
C LEU A 20 3.49 -12.14 -2.23
N SER A 21 2.79 -13.28 -2.42
CA SER A 21 2.60 -14.28 -1.37
C SER A 21 3.90 -14.92 -0.89
N GLU A 22 4.87 -15.06 -1.78
CA GLU A 22 6.17 -15.66 -1.48
C GLU A 22 7.23 -14.65 -1.05
N ASN A 23 6.87 -13.37 -0.84
CA ASN A 23 7.85 -12.36 -0.44
C ASN A 23 8.08 -12.39 1.09
N PRO A 24 9.27 -12.80 1.56
CA PRO A 24 9.54 -12.95 3.00
C PRO A 24 9.60 -11.62 3.76
N GLU A 25 9.71 -10.48 3.06
CA GLU A 25 9.74 -9.15 3.67
C GLU A 25 8.33 -8.65 4.04
N ILE A 26 7.26 -9.35 3.63
CA ILE A 26 5.88 -8.97 3.90
C ILE A 26 5.35 -9.79 5.09
N ASN A 27 4.88 -9.09 6.11
CA ASN A 27 4.30 -9.68 7.32
C ASN A 27 2.86 -10.20 7.07
N ALA A 28 2.02 -9.43 6.39
CA ALA A 28 0.66 -9.85 6.06
C ALA A 28 0.14 -9.25 4.74
N LEU A 29 -0.73 -10.00 4.07
CA LEU A 29 -1.41 -9.58 2.84
C LEU A 29 -2.92 -9.48 3.08
N TYR A 30 -3.50 -8.36 2.66
CA TYR A 30 -4.94 -8.11 2.74
C TYR A 30 -5.52 -7.85 1.35
N GLY A 31 -6.65 -8.49 1.04
CA GLY A 31 -7.30 -8.40 -0.26
C GLY A 31 -8.56 -7.55 -0.24
N ILE A 32 -8.57 -6.48 -1.04
CA ILE A 32 -9.80 -5.77 -1.39
C ILE A 32 -10.46 -6.42 -2.61
N LYS A 33 -11.76 -6.72 -2.51
CA LYS A 33 -12.52 -7.30 -3.61
C LYS A 33 -12.60 -6.32 -4.78
N ASN A 34 -12.33 -6.81 -5.99
CA ASN A 34 -12.35 -6.01 -7.20
C ASN A 34 -13.78 -5.82 -7.76
N LYS A 35 -13.89 -5.16 -8.93
CA LYS A 35 -15.17 -4.81 -9.57
C LYS A 35 -16.06 -6.02 -9.89
N LYS A 36 -15.51 -7.24 -10.05
CA LYS A 36 -16.28 -8.45 -10.42
C LYS A 36 -17.13 -9.01 -9.28
N ALA A 37 -16.83 -8.66 -8.03
CA ALA A 37 -17.62 -9.09 -6.87
C ALA A 37 -18.97 -8.36 -6.76
N LYS A 38 -19.97 -9.04 -6.19
CA LYS A 38 -21.28 -8.46 -5.88
C LYS A 38 -21.14 -7.28 -4.90
N ALA A 39 -22.04 -6.30 -4.97
CA ALA A 39 -21.98 -5.10 -4.14
C ALA A 39 -21.98 -5.41 -2.63
N ALA A 40 -22.86 -6.30 -2.17
CA ALA A 40 -22.94 -6.72 -0.77
C ALA A 40 -21.61 -7.32 -0.27
N GLU A 41 -20.95 -8.13 -1.10
CA GLU A 41 -19.66 -8.72 -0.76
C GLU A 41 -18.54 -7.69 -0.66
N LYS A 42 -18.54 -6.67 -1.54
CA LYS A 42 -17.57 -5.57 -1.47
C LYS A 42 -17.74 -4.79 -0.17
N ILE A 43 -18.98 -4.51 0.21
CA ILE A 43 -19.29 -3.78 1.45
C ILE A 43 -18.84 -4.60 2.66
N ALA A 44 -19.21 -5.89 2.71
CA ALA A 44 -18.79 -6.78 3.80
C ALA A 44 -17.26 -6.91 3.90
N ASN A 45 -16.57 -7.09 2.77
CA ASN A 45 -15.11 -7.13 2.71
C ASN A 45 -14.50 -5.80 3.16
N PHE A 46 -15.07 -4.67 2.77
CA PHE A 46 -14.58 -3.36 3.19
C PHE A 46 -14.69 -3.18 4.71
N PHE A 47 -15.84 -3.51 5.32
CA PHE A 47 -16.00 -3.45 6.78
C PHE A 47 -15.04 -4.40 7.52
N TYR A 48 -14.87 -5.62 7.01
CA TYR A 48 -13.90 -6.57 7.53
C TYR A 48 -12.48 -6.00 7.48
N LEU A 49 -12.06 -5.46 6.33
CA LEU A 49 -10.74 -4.85 6.15
C LEU A 49 -10.52 -3.70 7.13
N ILE A 50 -11.47 -2.79 7.27
CA ILE A 50 -11.36 -1.68 8.23
C ILE A 50 -11.17 -2.21 9.65
N LYS A 51 -11.93 -3.23 10.05
CA LYS A 51 -11.79 -3.84 11.39
C LYS A 51 -10.40 -4.41 11.61
N VAL A 52 -9.90 -5.22 10.67
CA VAL A 52 -8.60 -5.88 10.80
C VAL A 52 -7.46 -4.86 10.76
N LEU A 53 -7.46 -3.96 9.77
CA LEU A 53 -6.42 -2.95 9.62
C LEU A 53 -6.37 -1.97 10.81
N ARG A 54 -7.51 -1.66 11.44
CA ARG A 54 -7.52 -0.86 12.69
C ARG A 54 -6.89 -1.59 13.87
N ALA A 55 -7.08 -2.91 13.97
CA ALA A 55 -6.53 -3.70 15.06
C ALA A 55 -5.00 -3.75 15.03
N ASN A 56 -4.40 -3.61 13.84
CA ASN A 56 -2.94 -3.61 13.65
C ASN A 56 -2.24 -2.32 14.12
N LYS A 57 -2.99 -1.23 14.41
CA LYS A 57 -2.45 0.03 14.97
C LYS A 57 -1.22 0.56 14.21
N TYR A 58 -1.31 0.67 12.89
CA TYR A 58 -0.20 1.16 12.05
C TYR A 58 0.31 2.53 12.48
N ASP A 59 1.62 2.68 12.62
CA ASP A 59 2.27 3.99 12.83
C ASP A 59 2.40 4.79 11.54
N LEU A 60 2.57 4.07 10.42
CA LEU A 60 2.83 4.60 9.09
C LEU A 60 1.95 3.92 8.04
N ILE A 61 1.33 4.72 7.17
CA ILE A 61 0.67 4.26 5.95
C ILE A 61 1.37 4.89 4.75
N VAL A 62 1.74 4.06 3.78
CA VAL A 62 2.27 4.49 2.49
C VAL A 62 1.29 4.11 1.39
N ASN A 63 0.74 5.11 0.70
CA ASN A 63 -0.16 4.91 -0.43
C ASN A 63 0.58 5.04 -1.76
N LEU A 64 0.48 4.00 -2.58
CA LEU A 64 1.08 3.91 -3.91
C LEU A 64 0.03 3.87 -5.04
N THR A 65 -1.24 4.14 -4.75
CA THR A 65 -2.30 4.15 -5.76
C THR A 65 -3.10 5.45 -5.73
N ASP A 66 -3.62 5.83 -6.89
CA ASP A 66 -4.51 6.97 -7.05
C ASP A 66 -6.00 6.60 -6.88
N GLN A 67 -6.33 5.41 -6.38
CA GLN A 67 -7.71 4.98 -6.23
C GLN A 67 -8.45 5.77 -5.16
N TRP A 68 -9.54 6.45 -5.54
CA TRP A 68 -10.32 7.32 -4.66
C TRP A 68 -10.78 6.65 -3.36
N MET A 69 -11.09 5.35 -3.39
CA MET A 69 -11.52 4.57 -2.22
C MET A 69 -10.46 4.54 -1.10
N VAL A 70 -9.18 4.66 -1.44
CA VAL A 70 -8.10 4.67 -0.46
C VAL A 70 -8.20 5.88 0.48
N ALA A 71 -8.66 7.04 0.00
CA ALA A 71 -8.87 8.20 0.86
C ALA A 71 -9.92 7.97 1.95
N ILE A 72 -10.93 7.12 1.70
CA ILE A 72 -11.90 6.70 2.72
C ILE A 72 -11.22 5.76 3.71
N LEU A 73 -10.52 4.74 3.21
CA LEU A 73 -9.84 3.74 4.03
C LEU A 73 -8.82 4.39 4.97
N VAL A 74 -7.93 5.23 4.44
CA VAL A 74 -6.86 5.90 5.19
C VAL A 74 -7.42 6.84 6.26
N ARG A 75 -8.58 7.48 6.04
CA ARG A 75 -9.26 8.26 7.09
C ARG A 75 -9.78 7.40 8.22
N LEU A 76 -10.28 6.21 7.91
CA LEU A 76 -10.78 5.28 8.91
C LEU A 76 -9.62 4.68 9.72
N LEU A 77 -8.41 4.56 9.15
CA LEU A 77 -7.23 4.09 9.88
C LEU A 77 -6.61 5.20 10.74
N ASN A 78 -6.18 4.83 11.95
CA ASN A 78 -5.61 5.76 12.93
C ASN A 78 -4.08 5.71 12.96
N ALA A 79 -3.45 5.99 11.81
CA ALA A 79 -1.99 6.12 11.73
C ALA A 79 -1.54 7.57 11.91
N ARG A 80 -0.43 7.79 12.62
CA ARG A 80 0.13 9.14 12.82
C ARG A 80 0.70 9.70 11.53
N VAL A 81 1.35 8.86 10.73
CA VAL A 81 1.96 9.26 9.46
C VAL A 81 1.24 8.54 8.32
N LYS A 82 0.80 9.33 7.34
CA LYS A 82 0.05 8.88 6.16
C LYS A 82 0.63 9.60 4.96
N ILE A 83 1.31 8.87 4.07
CA ILE A 83 2.05 9.45 2.94
C ILE A 83 1.41 8.94 1.65
N SER A 84 1.23 9.84 0.70
CA SER A 84 0.81 9.52 -0.66
C SER A 84 1.61 10.33 -1.66
N GLN A 85 1.68 9.85 -2.89
CA GLN A 85 2.06 10.70 -4.02
C GLN A 85 1.03 11.83 -4.21
N ASP A 86 1.51 12.99 -4.66
CA ASP A 86 0.72 14.15 -5.05
C ASP A 86 0.25 13.98 -6.51
N TYR A 87 -0.71 13.07 -6.70
CA TYR A 87 -1.25 12.82 -8.03
C TYR A 87 -1.96 14.06 -8.58
N HIS A 88 -1.57 14.52 -9.77
CA HIS A 88 -2.13 15.73 -10.40
C HIS A 88 -3.66 15.72 -10.53
N HIS A 89 -4.28 14.54 -10.67
CA HIS A 89 -5.74 14.40 -10.79
C HIS A 89 -6.45 14.16 -9.44
N ARG A 90 -5.74 14.17 -8.31
CA ARG A 90 -6.28 13.97 -6.94
C ARG A 90 -6.14 15.21 -6.06
N GLN A 91 -6.53 16.36 -6.61
CA GLN A 91 -6.40 17.66 -5.93
C GLN A 91 -7.61 18.03 -5.06
N SER A 92 -8.62 17.16 -4.94
CA SER A 92 -9.78 17.44 -4.08
C SER A 92 -9.35 17.58 -2.62
N ALA A 93 -10.00 18.50 -1.89
CA ALA A 93 -9.73 18.69 -0.47
C ALA A 93 -9.94 17.38 0.33
N PHE A 94 -10.92 16.56 -0.08
CA PHE A 94 -11.10 15.23 0.48
C PHE A 94 -9.85 14.38 0.28
N TRP A 95 -9.30 14.22 -0.92
CA TRP A 95 -8.07 13.44 -1.09
C TRP A 95 -6.91 14.01 -0.27
N ARG A 96 -6.61 15.30 -0.46
CA ARG A 96 -5.42 15.94 0.11
C ARG A 96 -5.42 15.89 1.65
N LYS A 97 -6.57 16.11 2.29
CA LYS A 97 -6.72 16.05 3.75
C LYS A 97 -6.76 14.61 4.32
N SER A 98 -6.63 13.56 3.49
CA SER A 98 -6.55 12.17 4.00
C SER A 98 -5.14 11.82 4.45
N PHE A 99 -4.15 12.53 3.90
CA PHE A 99 -2.73 12.24 4.06
C PHE A 99 -2.07 13.38 4.81
N THR A 100 -1.07 13.03 5.61
CA THR A 100 -0.22 13.99 6.32
C THR A 100 0.85 14.58 5.41
N HIS A 101 1.28 13.81 4.40
CA HIS A 101 2.33 14.18 3.47
C HIS A 101 1.89 13.81 2.05
N LEU A 102 2.03 14.77 1.13
CA LEU A 102 1.85 14.58 -0.30
C LEU A 102 3.20 14.85 -0.96
N VAL A 103 3.74 13.84 -1.63
CA VAL A 103 5.09 13.90 -2.19
C VAL A 103 5.00 14.02 -3.71
N PRO A 104 5.76 14.91 -4.36
CA PRO A 104 5.80 14.94 -5.82
C PRO A 104 6.28 13.60 -6.39
N LEU A 105 5.65 13.13 -7.45
CA LEU A 105 6.09 11.95 -8.18
C LEU A 105 7.43 12.24 -8.88
N GLN A 106 8.48 11.48 -8.55
CA GLN A 106 9.82 11.65 -9.13
C GLN A 106 10.44 10.31 -9.50
N GLY A 107 11.23 10.26 -10.58
CA GLY A 107 11.96 9.08 -11.01
C GLY A 107 11.80 8.78 -12.50
N GLY A 108 12.79 8.11 -13.10
CA GLY A 108 12.75 7.76 -14.53
C GLY A 108 11.97 6.48 -14.83
N ASN A 109 11.62 5.71 -13.80
CA ASN A 109 10.89 4.45 -13.92
C ASN A 109 9.94 4.22 -12.72
N VAL A 110 9.16 3.14 -12.77
CA VAL A 110 8.15 2.81 -11.74
C VAL A 110 8.78 2.52 -10.37
N VAL A 111 9.95 1.89 -10.32
CA VAL A 111 10.64 1.60 -9.05
C VAL A 111 11.04 2.90 -8.37
N GLU A 112 11.68 3.81 -9.11
CA GLU A 112 12.09 5.12 -8.58
C GLU A 112 10.88 5.98 -8.21
N SER A 113 9.83 5.96 -9.05
CA SER A 113 8.56 6.63 -8.76
C SER A 113 7.93 6.14 -7.47
N ASN A 114 7.88 4.84 -7.25
CA ASN A 114 7.35 4.27 -6.00
C ASN A 114 8.23 4.62 -4.80
N LEU A 115 9.55 4.57 -4.95
CA LEU A 115 10.48 4.91 -3.87
C LEU A 115 10.44 6.40 -3.49
N SER A 116 10.15 7.30 -4.43
CA SER A 116 10.09 8.74 -4.15
C SER A 116 9.05 9.11 -3.09
N VAL A 117 7.98 8.30 -2.91
CA VAL A 117 6.99 8.56 -1.84
C VAL A 117 7.61 8.49 -0.44
N LEU A 118 8.75 7.80 -0.29
CA LEU A 118 9.41 7.60 0.99
C LEU A 118 10.33 8.77 1.38
N THR A 119 10.50 9.79 0.53
CA THR A 119 11.36 10.96 0.79
C THR A 119 11.13 11.61 2.17
N PRO A 120 9.89 11.80 2.67
CA PRO A 120 9.66 12.40 3.99
C PRO A 120 10.21 11.58 5.17
N LEU A 121 10.54 10.30 4.96
CA LEU A 121 11.10 9.45 6.01
C LEU A 121 12.61 9.69 6.23
N GLY A 122 13.28 10.41 5.32
CA GLY A 122 14.71 10.73 5.47
C GLY A 122 15.61 9.49 5.57
N LEU A 123 15.29 8.43 4.81
CA LEU A 123 16.01 7.15 4.89
C LEU A 123 17.47 7.30 4.43
N ASP A 124 18.41 6.72 5.19
CA ASP A 124 19.85 6.77 4.88
C ASP A 124 20.22 6.09 3.56
N SER A 125 19.46 5.05 3.19
CA SER A 125 19.69 4.29 1.96
C SER A 125 18.39 3.86 1.30
N LEU A 126 18.35 3.96 -0.04
CA LEU A 126 17.27 3.43 -0.87
C LEU A 126 17.73 2.14 -1.56
N VAL A 127 17.00 1.06 -1.32
CA VAL A 127 17.23 -0.22 -2.00
C VAL A 127 16.40 -0.25 -3.27
N LYS A 128 17.06 -0.29 -4.43
CA LYS A 128 16.43 -0.39 -5.76
C LYS A 128 16.43 -1.81 -6.32
N GLN A 129 17.02 -2.78 -5.61
CA GLN A 129 17.09 -4.17 -6.05
C GLN A 129 15.68 -4.77 -6.07
N THR A 130 15.30 -5.32 -7.23
CA THR A 130 14.06 -6.07 -7.40
C THR A 130 14.32 -7.55 -7.19
N THR A 131 13.30 -8.30 -6.80
CA THR A 131 13.39 -9.75 -6.57
C THR A 131 12.09 -10.41 -6.99
N MET A 132 12.19 -11.57 -7.63
CA MET A 132 11.06 -12.46 -7.88
C MET A 132 11.12 -13.58 -6.85
N SER A 133 10.30 -13.49 -5.81
CA SER A 133 10.41 -14.36 -4.64
C SER A 133 9.86 -15.77 -4.84
N TYR A 134 9.23 -16.05 -5.98
CA TYR A 134 8.71 -17.36 -6.29
C TYR A 134 9.84 -18.37 -6.55
N PRO A 135 9.75 -19.58 -5.96
CA PRO A 135 10.69 -20.64 -6.25
C PRO A 135 10.51 -21.16 -7.68
N PRO A 136 11.56 -21.72 -8.31
CA PRO A 136 11.46 -22.30 -9.65
C PRO A 136 10.38 -23.37 -9.83
N ALA A 137 9.96 -24.04 -8.74
CA ALA A 137 8.86 -25.00 -8.75
C ALA A 137 7.50 -24.37 -9.10
N SER A 138 7.31 -23.06 -8.89
CA SER A 138 6.04 -22.37 -9.14
C SER A 138 5.72 -22.17 -10.63
N TRP A 139 6.68 -22.39 -11.55
CA TRP A 139 6.47 -22.28 -12.99
C TRP A 139 7.03 -23.46 -13.80
N LYS A 140 7.60 -24.46 -13.13
CA LYS A 140 7.90 -25.76 -13.76
C LYS A 140 6.60 -26.57 -13.78
N ARG A 141 6.10 -26.83 -15.00
CA ARG A 141 4.97 -27.73 -15.25
C ARG A 141 5.41 -29.18 -15.17
#